data_AF-A0A918RD31-F1
#
_entry.id   AF-A0A918RD31-F1
#
_cell.length_a   1.000
_cell.length_b   1.000
_cell.length_c   1.000
_cell.angle_alpha   90.00
_cell.angle_beta   90.00
_cell.angle_gamma   90.00
#
_symmetry.space_group_name_H-M   'P 1'
#
loop_
_entity.id
_entity.type
_entity.pdbx_description
1 polymer ?
#
loop_
_entity_poly.entity_id
_entity_poly.type
_entity_poly.pdbx_seq_one_letter_code
_entity_poly.pdbx_strand_id
1 'polypeptide(L)'
;MTLEPPPESPAQPERPRSEKPRPEQRPQSEKLRPQPSRPESQPESQPQPQQERPERPERPEQPEKPEELERPAQPEADAAGRPIGRRVLLGTLGLGALGVVAAPALQRATESLLAGAADKDPTGLTGLLPNGGGFRYYSVTASVPHRTAATYRLTVDGLVDRPRTYTLADLEALPQTRLVRDVQCVTGWRVPHTPFTGVRLSVLLDAAGVRPTARAVRFTCFDGAYTESLTLAQARRSDVLVALRLQDKPLGHAHGGPVRLYVAPMYFYKSAKWLSGITVTDEVRPGYWEERGYDVDAWVGRSNGRDDTPTS
;
A
#
# COMPACT_ATOMS: atom_id res chain seq x y z
N MET A 1 47.62 57.92 55.71
CA MET A 1 47.00 56.96 54.79
C MET A 1 45.50 57.23 54.83
N THR A 2 45.01 57.98 53.87
CA THR A 2 43.60 58.35 53.75
C THR A 2 43.24 58.05 52.30
N LEU A 3 42.36 57.07 52.10
CA LEU A 3 41.99 56.50 50.81
C LEU A 3 40.96 57.41 50.12
N GLU A 4 41.21 57.74 48.86
CA GLU A 4 40.24 58.42 47.96
C GLU A 4 39.07 57.49 47.62
N PRO A 5 37.86 58.05 47.39
CA PRO A 5 36.71 57.29 46.91
C PRO A 5 36.81 56.95 45.41
N PRO A 6 36.17 55.86 44.95
CA PRO A 6 36.24 55.39 43.57
C PRO A 6 35.38 56.22 42.59
N PRO A 7 35.73 56.24 41.30
CA PRO A 7 35.03 57.02 40.28
C PRO A 7 33.70 56.41 39.82
N GLU A 8 32.80 57.30 39.39
CA GLU A 8 31.43 57.07 38.93
C GLU A 8 31.36 56.32 37.57
N SER A 9 30.37 55.43 37.43
CA SER A 9 30.16 54.56 36.26
C SER A 9 29.35 55.28 35.16
N PRO A 10 29.71 55.19 33.86
CA PRO A 10 29.00 55.90 32.80
C PRO A 10 27.64 55.25 32.46
N ALA A 11 26.64 56.11 32.26
CA ALA A 11 25.26 55.77 31.91
C ALA A 11 25.14 54.98 30.59
N GLN A 12 24.27 53.96 30.58
CA GLN A 12 23.93 53.19 29.37
C GLN A 12 22.84 53.90 28.53
N PRO A 13 22.87 53.78 27.19
CA PRO A 13 21.86 54.37 26.32
C PRO A 13 20.51 53.64 26.37
N GLU A 14 19.42 54.42 26.42
CA GLU A 14 18.04 53.93 26.43
C GLU A 14 17.67 53.20 25.12
N ARG A 15 16.97 52.05 25.23
CA ARG A 15 16.44 51.31 24.08
C ARG A 15 15.12 51.94 23.59
N PRO A 16 14.87 52.01 22.26
CA PRO A 16 13.61 52.55 21.74
C PRO A 16 12.41 51.66 22.06
N ARG A 17 11.26 52.32 22.29
CA ARG A 17 9.99 51.74 22.72
C ARG A 17 9.39 50.80 21.65
N SER A 18 8.94 49.62 22.10
CA SER A 18 8.18 48.62 21.34
C SER A 18 6.84 49.19 20.88
N GLU A 19 6.66 49.33 19.56
CA GLU A 19 5.39 49.68 18.92
C GLU A 19 4.47 48.44 18.87
N LYS A 20 3.24 48.57 19.39
CA LYS A 20 2.24 47.48 19.42
C LYS A 20 1.64 47.26 18.02
N PRO A 21 1.48 46.01 17.54
CA PRO A 21 0.81 45.76 16.26
C PRO A 21 -0.71 46.00 16.35
N ARG A 22 -1.24 46.63 15.30
CA ARG A 22 -2.66 46.98 15.07
C ARG A 22 -3.45 45.70 14.72
N PRO A 23 -4.71 45.53 15.18
CA PRO A 23 -5.50 44.35 14.85
C PRO A 23 -6.02 44.41 13.40
N GLU A 24 -5.71 43.38 12.63
CA GLU A 24 -6.20 43.18 11.26
C GLU A 24 -7.67 42.76 11.28
N GLN A 25 -8.48 43.46 10.49
CA GLN A 25 -9.94 43.28 10.40
C GLN A 25 -10.27 42.05 9.54
N ARG A 26 -11.02 41.11 10.10
CA ARG A 26 -11.69 40.03 9.37
C ARG A 26 -12.77 40.59 8.43
N PRO A 27 -12.79 40.22 7.13
CA PRO A 27 -14.01 40.31 6.35
C PRO A 27 -14.94 39.13 6.68
N GLN A 28 -16.22 39.47 6.72
CA GLN A 28 -17.34 38.69 7.19
C GLN A 28 -17.74 37.58 6.22
N SER A 29 -18.28 36.52 6.81
CA SER A 29 -18.99 35.40 6.20
C SER A 29 -20.08 35.82 5.21
N GLU A 30 -19.97 35.39 3.96
CA GLU A 30 -21.09 35.37 3.02
C GLU A 30 -21.71 33.97 3.01
N LYS A 31 -22.94 33.90 3.53
CA LYS A 31 -23.78 32.70 3.59
C LYS A 31 -24.21 32.33 2.17
N LEU A 32 -23.66 31.26 1.62
CA LEU A 32 -24.18 30.65 0.40
C LEU A 32 -25.49 29.91 0.71
N ARG A 33 -26.62 30.46 0.24
CA ARG A 33 -27.94 29.80 0.30
C ARG A 33 -27.95 28.56 -0.60
N PRO A 34 -28.59 27.45 -0.19
CA PRO A 34 -28.79 26.29 -1.06
C PRO A 34 -29.87 26.60 -2.11
N GLN A 35 -29.56 26.34 -3.38
CA GLN A 35 -30.52 26.35 -4.49
C GLN A 35 -31.28 25.01 -4.54
N PRO A 36 -32.58 25.00 -4.89
CA PRO A 36 -33.41 23.80 -4.89
C PRO A 36 -33.12 22.86 -6.06
N SER A 37 -33.31 21.58 -5.77
CA SER A 37 -33.27 20.40 -6.63
C SER A 37 -34.08 20.54 -7.92
N ARG A 38 -33.51 20.04 -9.03
CA ARG A 38 -34.23 19.71 -10.26
C ARG A 38 -34.12 18.20 -10.54
N PRO A 39 -35.14 17.62 -11.19
CA PRO A 39 -35.52 16.22 -11.03
C PRO A 39 -34.74 15.27 -11.94
N GLU A 40 -34.77 14.01 -11.53
CA GLU A 40 -34.27 12.80 -12.18
C GLU A 40 -34.49 12.79 -13.71
N SER A 41 -33.39 12.68 -14.46
CA SER A 41 -33.41 12.20 -15.84
C SER A 41 -33.39 10.67 -15.83
N GLN A 42 -34.52 10.08 -16.24
CA GLN A 42 -34.73 8.65 -16.44
C GLN A 42 -33.72 8.07 -17.46
N PRO A 43 -33.32 6.79 -17.31
CA PRO A 43 -32.42 6.14 -18.25
C PRO A 43 -33.14 5.80 -19.56
N GLU A 44 -32.46 6.08 -20.66
CA GLU A 44 -32.85 5.72 -22.02
C GLU A 44 -33.15 4.23 -22.15
N SER A 45 -34.33 3.95 -22.71
CA SER A 45 -34.84 2.63 -23.07
C SER A 45 -33.98 1.96 -24.13
N GLN A 46 -33.28 0.89 -23.75
CA GLN A 46 -32.68 -0.05 -24.70
C GLN A 46 -33.77 -0.93 -25.34
N PRO A 47 -33.74 -1.17 -26.66
CA PRO A 47 -34.69 -2.08 -27.31
C PRO A 47 -34.36 -3.54 -26.96
N GLN A 48 -35.35 -4.24 -26.42
CA GLN A 48 -35.29 -5.68 -26.14
C GLN A 48 -35.25 -6.51 -27.44
N PRO A 49 -34.41 -7.55 -27.53
CA PRO A 49 -34.50 -8.54 -28.60
C PRO A 49 -35.77 -9.38 -28.43
N GLN A 50 -36.51 -9.53 -29.53
CA GLN A 50 -37.73 -10.32 -29.62
C GLN A 50 -37.44 -11.80 -29.29
N GLN A 51 -38.27 -12.36 -28.42
CA GLN A 51 -38.29 -13.79 -28.10
C GLN A 51 -38.83 -14.58 -29.30
N GLU A 52 -37.99 -15.40 -29.91
CA GLU A 52 -38.42 -16.41 -30.88
C GLU A 52 -39.24 -17.49 -30.16
N ARG A 53 -40.42 -17.76 -30.73
CA ARG A 53 -41.37 -18.79 -30.32
C ARG A 53 -40.79 -20.17 -30.67
N PRO A 54 -40.86 -21.16 -29.78
CA PRO A 54 -40.41 -22.52 -30.11
C PRO A 54 -41.39 -23.18 -31.09
N GLU A 55 -40.88 -23.66 -32.21
CA GLU A 55 -41.59 -24.54 -33.13
C GLU A 55 -41.90 -25.88 -32.47
N ARG A 56 -43.09 -26.40 -32.79
CA ARG A 56 -43.67 -27.64 -32.28
C ARG A 56 -43.02 -28.85 -32.96
N PRO A 57 -42.68 -29.92 -32.24
CA PRO A 57 -42.08 -31.11 -32.82
C PRO A 57 -43.11 -31.94 -33.62
N GLU A 58 -42.76 -32.29 -34.86
CA GLU A 58 -43.48 -33.31 -35.64
C GLU A 58 -43.16 -34.71 -35.11
N ARG A 59 -44.18 -35.57 -35.12
CA ARG A 59 -44.14 -36.99 -34.72
C ARG A 59 -43.83 -37.88 -35.93
N PRO A 60 -43.41 -39.13 -35.71
CA PRO A 60 -42.47 -39.85 -36.57
C PRO A 60 -43.15 -40.79 -37.56
N GLU A 61 -42.61 -40.87 -38.77
CA GLU A 61 -42.81 -42.03 -39.65
C GLU A 61 -41.81 -43.13 -39.30
N GLN A 62 -42.30 -44.37 -39.19
CA GLN A 62 -41.51 -45.60 -39.07
C GLN A 62 -41.54 -46.36 -40.42
N PRO A 63 -40.87 -47.52 -40.58
CA PRO A 63 -39.56 -47.62 -41.24
C PRO A 63 -39.62 -48.52 -42.49
N GLU A 64 -39.03 -48.10 -43.60
CA GLU A 64 -38.73 -49.03 -44.70
C GLU A 64 -37.36 -49.69 -44.49
N LYS A 65 -37.33 -51.01 -44.68
CA LYS A 65 -36.18 -51.92 -44.54
C LYS A 65 -35.48 -52.10 -45.91
N PRO A 66 -34.24 -52.61 -45.96
CA PRO A 66 -33.08 -51.90 -46.49
C PRO A 66 -32.70 -52.35 -47.90
N GLU A 67 -32.32 -51.39 -48.76
CA GLU A 67 -31.62 -51.68 -50.00
C GLU A 67 -30.11 -51.66 -49.74
N GLU A 68 -29.50 -52.81 -49.95
CA GLU A 68 -28.11 -53.13 -49.72
C GLU A 68 -27.24 -52.43 -50.77
N LEU A 69 -26.67 -51.28 -50.41
CA LEU A 69 -25.69 -50.56 -51.22
C LEU A 69 -24.30 -50.71 -50.60
N GLU A 70 -23.39 -51.27 -51.39
CA GLU A 70 -22.02 -51.64 -51.05
C GLU A 70 -21.27 -50.56 -50.25
N ARG A 71 -20.72 -50.99 -49.10
CA ARG A 71 -19.82 -50.16 -48.30
C ARG A 71 -18.48 -50.07 -49.03
N PRO A 72 -17.96 -48.86 -49.33
CA PRO A 72 -16.55 -48.74 -49.68
C PRO A 72 -15.71 -49.18 -48.47
N ALA A 73 -14.73 -50.03 -48.75
CA ALA A 73 -13.82 -50.61 -47.77
C ALA A 73 -13.28 -49.53 -46.81
N GLN A 74 -13.45 -49.76 -45.51
CA GLN A 74 -12.79 -48.96 -44.49
C GLN A 74 -11.28 -49.25 -44.58
N PRO A 75 -10.40 -48.23 -44.62
CA PRO A 75 -8.99 -48.49 -44.36
C PRO A 75 -8.89 -48.96 -42.90
N GLU A 76 -8.37 -50.18 -42.72
CA GLU A 76 -8.03 -50.73 -41.42
C GLU A 76 -7.23 -49.69 -40.61
N ALA A 77 -7.67 -49.46 -39.38
CA ALA A 77 -6.92 -48.70 -38.41
C ALA A 77 -5.68 -49.51 -37.99
N ASP A 78 -4.63 -49.41 -38.79
CA ASP A 78 -3.31 -49.92 -38.44
C ASP A 78 -2.64 -48.93 -37.47
N ALA A 79 -3.18 -48.86 -36.24
CA ALA A 79 -2.56 -48.12 -35.14
C ALA A 79 -1.53 -49.00 -34.43
N ALA A 80 -0.63 -49.63 -35.19
CA ALA A 80 0.62 -50.16 -34.67
C ALA A 80 1.54 -48.96 -34.36
N GLY A 81 1.34 -48.36 -33.18
CA GLY A 81 2.20 -47.30 -32.68
C GLY A 81 3.66 -47.77 -32.69
N ARG A 82 4.53 -47.03 -33.40
CA ARG A 82 5.97 -47.33 -33.43
C ARG A 82 6.48 -47.42 -31.98
N PRO A 83 7.17 -48.49 -31.58
CA PRO A 83 7.65 -48.61 -30.20
C PRO A 83 8.65 -47.48 -29.94
N ILE A 84 8.29 -46.56 -29.06
CA ILE A 84 9.17 -45.48 -28.62
C ILE A 84 10.33 -46.15 -27.88
N GLY A 85 11.52 -46.11 -28.48
CA GLY A 85 12.71 -46.75 -27.90
C GLY A 85 12.94 -46.28 -26.47
N ARG A 86 13.34 -47.20 -25.57
CA ARG A 86 13.56 -46.94 -24.13
C ARG A 86 14.42 -45.70 -23.86
N ARG A 87 15.36 -45.36 -24.74
CA ARG A 87 16.20 -44.14 -24.64
C ARG A 87 15.40 -42.85 -24.83
N VAL A 88 14.42 -42.84 -25.73
CA VAL A 88 13.52 -41.71 -25.96
C VAL A 88 12.54 -41.54 -24.80
N LEU A 89 12.02 -42.64 -24.27
CA LEU A 89 11.17 -42.62 -23.07
C LEU A 89 11.92 -42.15 -21.82
N LEU A 90 13.13 -42.67 -21.58
CA LEU A 90 13.96 -42.24 -20.45
C LEU A 90 14.45 -40.80 -20.63
N GLY A 91 14.75 -40.37 -21.86
CA GLY A 91 15.13 -39.00 -22.16
C GLY A 91 14.01 -38.01 -21.87
N THR A 92 12.78 -38.32 -22.28
CA THR A 92 11.60 -37.49 -21.99
C THR A 92 11.26 -37.43 -20.51
N LEU A 93 11.35 -38.55 -19.78
CA LEU A 93 11.19 -38.57 -18.32
C LEU A 93 12.28 -37.76 -17.59
N GLY A 94 13.54 -37.86 -18.04
CA GLY A 94 14.65 -37.09 -17.50
C GLY A 94 14.48 -35.58 -17.70
N LEU A 95 14.04 -35.16 -18.89
CA LEU A 95 13.71 -33.76 -19.19
C LEU A 95 12.54 -33.25 -18.33
N GLY A 96 11.50 -34.07 -18.14
CA GLY A 96 10.38 -33.72 -17.27
C GLY A 96 10.79 -33.55 -15.81
N ALA A 97 11.59 -34.48 -15.27
CA ALA A 97 12.10 -34.39 -13.90
C ALA A 97 13.02 -33.17 -13.71
N LEU A 98 13.90 -32.89 -14.69
CA LEU A 98 14.75 -31.70 -14.67
C LEU A 98 13.93 -30.41 -14.71
N GLY A 99 12.86 -30.38 -15.51
CA GLY A 99 11.92 -29.27 -15.56
C GLY A 99 11.24 -29.02 -14.21
N VAL A 100 10.76 -30.07 -13.53
CA VAL A 100 10.13 -29.96 -12.20
C VAL A 100 11.12 -29.46 -11.14
N VAL A 101 12.37 -29.93 -11.18
CA VAL A 101 13.41 -29.51 -10.23
C VAL A 101 13.90 -28.08 -10.51
N ALA A 102 14.03 -27.69 -11.77
CA ALA A 102 14.51 -26.37 -12.17
C ALA A 102 13.42 -25.29 -12.12
N ALA A 103 12.14 -25.65 -12.25
CA ALA A 103 11.03 -24.70 -12.30
C ALA A 103 10.97 -23.74 -11.10
N PRO A 104 11.12 -24.17 -9.83
CA PRO A 104 11.10 -23.24 -8.70
C PRO A 104 12.28 -22.27 -8.68
N ALA A 105 13.42 -22.66 -9.25
CA ALA A 105 14.60 -21.79 -9.34
C ALA A 105 14.45 -20.79 -10.49
N LEU A 106 13.97 -21.25 -11.65
CA LEU A 106 13.69 -20.40 -12.80
C LEU A 106 12.60 -19.38 -12.48
N GLN A 107 11.52 -19.80 -11.82
CA GLN A 107 10.45 -18.91 -11.39
C GLN A 107 10.97 -17.80 -10.46
N ARG A 108 11.77 -18.15 -9.44
CA ARG A 108 12.40 -17.16 -8.55
C ARG A 108 13.34 -16.21 -9.29
N ALA A 109 14.10 -16.70 -10.26
CA ALA A 109 14.99 -15.88 -11.08
C ALA A 109 14.18 -14.89 -11.93
N THR A 110 13.15 -15.36 -12.64
CA THR A 110 12.26 -14.50 -13.45
C THR A 110 11.52 -13.48 -12.60
N GLU A 111 11.00 -13.86 -11.44
CA GLU A 111 10.37 -12.94 -10.48
C GLU A 111 11.36 -11.89 -9.94
N SER A 112 12.62 -12.25 -9.72
CA SER A 112 13.64 -11.31 -9.26
C SER A 112 14.01 -10.28 -10.33
N LEU A 113 14.10 -10.72 -11.59
CA LEU A 113 14.35 -9.85 -12.74
C LEU A 113 13.17 -8.89 -13.00
N LEU A 114 11.93 -9.42 -12.94
CA LEU A 114 10.72 -8.62 -13.13
C LEU A 114 10.50 -7.62 -11.99
N ALA A 115 10.82 -7.98 -10.74
CA ALA A 115 10.76 -7.05 -9.61
C ALA A 115 11.73 -5.86 -9.78
N GLY A 116 12.95 -6.12 -10.28
CA GLY A 116 13.90 -5.04 -10.59
C GLY A 116 13.48 -4.15 -11.76
N ALA A 117 12.69 -4.69 -12.70
CA ALA A 117 12.07 -3.91 -13.78
C ALA A 117 10.87 -3.07 -13.28
N ALA A 118 10.08 -3.61 -12.33
CA ALA A 118 8.97 -2.88 -11.70
C ALA A 118 9.43 -1.68 -10.87
N ASP A 119 10.62 -1.75 -10.24
CA ASP A 119 11.22 -0.60 -9.55
C ASP A 119 11.63 0.55 -10.50
N LYS A 120 11.66 0.32 -11.82
CA LYS A 120 12.05 1.31 -12.84
C LYS A 120 10.89 1.80 -13.71
N ASP A 121 9.65 1.54 -13.33
CA ASP A 121 8.48 1.97 -14.12
C ASP A 121 7.76 3.19 -13.50
N PRO A 122 8.16 4.42 -13.86
CA PRO A 122 7.48 5.65 -13.41
C PRO A 122 6.08 5.83 -13.99
N THR A 123 5.62 4.96 -14.90
CA THR A 123 4.32 5.07 -15.58
C THR A 123 3.23 4.19 -14.97
N GLY A 124 3.58 3.28 -14.05
CA GLY A 124 2.62 2.38 -13.40
C GLY A 124 2.01 1.31 -14.31
N LEU A 125 2.54 1.12 -15.52
CA LEU A 125 2.11 0.11 -16.49
C LEU A 125 2.35 -1.31 -15.98
N THR A 126 3.34 -1.51 -15.12
CA THR A 126 3.55 -2.76 -14.38
C THR A 126 2.38 -3.16 -13.47
N GLY A 127 1.54 -2.21 -13.05
CA GLY A 127 0.28 -2.49 -12.35
C GLY A 127 -0.85 -3.02 -13.24
N LEU A 128 -0.68 -3.00 -14.57
CA LEU A 128 -1.59 -3.61 -15.56
C LEU A 128 -1.13 -5.00 -16.00
N LEU A 129 0.07 -5.44 -15.59
CA LEU A 129 0.55 -6.78 -15.92
C LEU A 129 -0.17 -7.80 -15.02
N PRO A 130 -0.67 -8.91 -15.59
CA PRO A 130 -1.44 -9.92 -14.86
C PRO A 130 -0.69 -10.60 -13.70
N ASN A 131 0.60 -10.30 -13.48
CA ASN A 131 1.45 -10.83 -12.41
C ASN A 131 2.21 -9.75 -11.61
N GLY A 132 1.85 -8.46 -11.72
CA GLY A 132 2.51 -7.34 -11.00
C GLY A 132 2.26 -7.26 -9.49
N GLY A 133 1.98 -8.39 -8.83
CA GLY A 133 1.71 -8.47 -7.39
C GLY A 133 0.47 -7.70 -6.91
N GLY A 134 -0.38 -7.20 -7.82
CA GLY A 134 -1.63 -6.48 -7.51
C GLY A 134 -1.46 -5.08 -6.90
N PHE A 135 -0.23 -4.64 -6.63
CA PHE A 135 0.03 -3.32 -6.06
C PHE A 135 -0.11 -2.22 -7.10
N ARG A 136 -0.95 -1.23 -6.81
CA ARG A 136 -0.98 0.02 -7.58
C ARG A 136 -0.06 1.06 -6.95
N TYR A 137 0.73 1.73 -7.78
CA TYR A 137 1.60 2.80 -7.33
C TYR A 137 0.81 4.12 -7.19
N TYR A 138 0.83 4.69 -6.00
CA TYR A 138 0.38 6.05 -5.73
C TYR A 138 1.52 6.82 -5.04
N SER A 139 1.67 8.09 -5.44
CA SER A 139 2.55 9.08 -4.84
C SER A 139 1.82 10.42 -4.82
N VAL A 140 1.99 11.21 -3.76
CA VAL A 140 1.43 12.57 -3.68
C VAL A 140 2.36 13.63 -4.24
N THR A 141 3.60 13.25 -4.56
CA THR A 141 4.60 14.10 -5.23
C THR A 141 5.01 13.48 -6.56
N ALA A 142 5.50 14.32 -7.48
CA ALA A 142 5.97 13.88 -8.80
C ALA A 142 7.26 13.04 -8.73
N SER A 143 8.14 13.34 -7.78
CA SER A 143 9.37 12.58 -7.53
C SER A 143 9.70 12.57 -6.05
N VAL A 144 10.41 11.53 -5.62
CA VAL A 144 10.87 11.37 -4.25
C VAL A 144 12.36 11.07 -4.26
N PRO A 145 13.17 11.75 -3.43
CA PRO A 145 14.60 11.48 -3.38
C PRO A 145 14.87 10.05 -2.90
N HIS A 146 15.83 9.38 -3.54
CA HIS A 146 16.27 8.08 -3.08
C HIS A 146 17.17 8.22 -1.83
N ARG A 147 16.88 7.45 -0.78
CA ARG A 147 17.72 7.36 0.41
C ARG A 147 18.32 5.96 0.51
N THR A 148 19.64 5.90 0.56
CA THR A 148 20.37 4.64 0.75
C THR A 148 20.43 4.27 2.23
N ALA A 149 20.91 3.08 2.57
CA ALA A 149 21.16 2.68 3.95
C ALA A 149 22.03 3.69 4.72
N ALA A 150 23.00 4.31 4.03
CA ALA A 150 23.92 5.28 4.62
C ALA A 150 23.25 6.65 4.90
N THR A 151 22.31 7.09 4.05
CA THR A 151 21.68 8.42 4.15
C THR A 151 20.33 8.39 4.84
N TYR A 152 19.71 7.22 4.98
CA TYR A 152 18.41 7.07 5.64
C TYR A 152 18.48 7.35 7.14
N ARG A 153 17.48 8.06 7.66
CA ARG A 153 17.30 8.37 9.08
C ARG A 153 15.80 8.38 9.40
N LEU A 154 15.43 7.75 10.52
CA LEU A 154 14.09 7.79 11.12
C LEU A 154 14.17 8.42 12.50
N THR A 155 13.51 9.55 12.72
CA THR A 155 13.48 10.21 14.03
C THR A 155 12.21 9.85 14.80
N VAL A 156 12.36 9.46 16.08
CA VAL A 156 11.26 9.32 17.04
C VAL A 156 11.38 10.42 18.08
N ASP A 157 10.39 11.30 18.18
CA ASP A 157 10.42 12.49 19.03
C ASP A 157 9.03 12.92 19.56
N GLY A 158 8.92 14.18 20.02
CA GLY A 158 7.69 14.74 20.59
C GLY A 158 7.55 14.46 22.08
N LEU A 159 6.37 13.99 22.49
CA LEU A 159 6.04 13.65 23.88
C LEU A 159 6.65 12.31 24.32
N VAL A 160 7.98 12.24 24.28
CA VAL A 160 8.80 11.09 24.68
C VAL A 160 9.92 11.53 25.62
N ASP A 161 10.45 10.59 26.39
CA ASP A 161 11.53 10.85 27.35
C ASP A 161 12.93 10.70 26.71
N ARG A 162 13.04 9.83 25.71
CA ARG A 162 14.30 9.47 25.03
C ARG A 162 14.13 9.59 23.51
N PRO A 163 14.10 10.82 22.96
CA PRO A 163 14.06 10.99 21.51
C PRO A 163 15.30 10.37 20.87
N ARG A 164 15.13 9.70 19.73
CA ARG A 164 16.21 8.99 19.05
C ARG A 164 16.02 9.02 17.54
N THR A 165 17.14 9.20 16.83
CA THR A 165 17.22 8.96 15.38
C THR A 165 17.84 7.58 15.13
N TYR A 166 17.18 6.77 14.31
CA TYR A 166 17.62 5.44 13.92
C TYR A 166 18.17 5.48 12.49
N THR A 167 19.29 4.80 12.26
CA THR A 167 19.75 4.40 10.92
C THR A 167 19.00 3.17 10.43
N LEU A 168 19.17 2.80 9.16
CA LEU A 168 18.58 1.56 8.67
C LEU A 168 19.12 0.33 9.42
N ALA A 169 20.44 0.30 9.69
CA ALA A 169 21.08 -0.78 10.43
C ALA A 169 20.57 -0.88 11.88
N ASP A 170 20.29 0.25 12.54
CA ASP A 170 19.68 0.24 13.87
C ASP A 170 18.29 -0.44 13.84
N LEU A 171 17.48 -0.15 12.82
CA LEU A 171 16.14 -0.72 12.68
C LEU A 171 16.19 -2.22 12.36
N GLU A 172 17.16 -2.66 11.55
CA GLU A 172 17.38 -4.08 11.24
C GLU A 172 17.82 -4.88 12.47
N ALA A 173 18.56 -4.26 13.40
CA ALA A 173 19.02 -4.89 14.63
C ALA A 173 17.93 -5.04 15.71
N LEU A 174 16.81 -4.33 15.59
CA LEU A 174 15.68 -4.45 16.51
C LEU A 174 14.88 -5.75 16.28
N PRO A 175 14.06 -6.21 17.25
CA PRO A 175 13.20 -7.38 17.06
C PRO A 175 12.27 -7.24 15.85
N GLN A 176 12.43 -8.13 14.88
CA GLN A 176 11.64 -8.14 13.65
C GLN A 176 10.35 -8.95 13.84
N THR A 177 9.26 -8.48 13.25
CA THR A 177 7.94 -9.13 13.21
C THR A 177 7.51 -9.26 11.75
N ARG A 178 7.12 -10.47 11.36
CA ARG A 178 6.55 -10.77 10.05
C ARG A 178 5.03 -10.90 10.16
N LEU A 179 4.29 -10.12 9.39
CA LEU A 179 2.83 -10.15 9.31
C LEU A 179 2.43 -10.52 7.89
N VAL A 180 1.54 -11.51 7.76
CA VAL A 180 0.92 -11.86 6.48
C VAL A 180 -0.54 -11.50 6.58
N ARG A 181 -0.92 -10.43 5.89
CA ARG A 181 -2.24 -9.80 5.97
C ARG A 181 -2.63 -9.30 4.59
N ASP A 182 -3.92 -9.15 4.34
CA ASP A 182 -4.39 -8.52 3.12
C ASP A 182 -4.05 -7.02 3.13
N VAL A 183 -3.76 -6.46 1.96
CA VAL A 183 -3.70 -5.01 1.75
C VAL A 183 -4.96 -4.58 1.04
N GLN A 184 -5.74 -3.68 1.65
CA GLN A 184 -6.93 -3.10 1.03
C GLN A 184 -6.69 -1.61 0.74
N CYS A 185 -6.87 -1.21 -0.51
CA CYS A 185 -6.92 0.21 -0.87
C CYS A 185 -8.34 0.76 -0.79
N VAL A 186 -8.45 2.03 -0.42
CA VAL A 186 -9.72 2.75 -0.39
C VAL A 186 -10.35 2.88 -1.79
N THR A 187 -9.56 2.78 -2.87
CA THR A 187 -10.05 2.78 -4.26
C THR A 187 -10.54 1.41 -4.73
N GLY A 188 -10.59 0.41 -3.85
CA GLY A 188 -11.27 -0.87 -4.06
C GLY A 188 -10.38 -2.05 -4.41
N TRP A 189 -9.13 -1.85 -4.82
CA TRP A 189 -8.23 -2.99 -5.07
C TRP A 189 -7.71 -3.61 -3.77
N ARG A 190 -7.50 -4.92 -3.80
CA ARG A 190 -6.96 -5.73 -2.70
C ARG A 190 -5.78 -6.58 -3.17
N VAL A 191 -4.78 -6.74 -2.31
CA VAL A 191 -3.70 -7.73 -2.48
C VAL A 191 -3.74 -8.70 -1.31
N PRO A 192 -4.18 -9.95 -1.52
CA PRO A 192 -4.30 -10.93 -0.44
C PRO A 192 -2.94 -11.43 0.04
N HIS A 193 -2.88 -11.90 1.29
CA HIS A 193 -1.72 -12.61 1.85
C HIS A 193 -0.37 -11.91 1.65
N THR A 194 -0.31 -10.59 1.84
CA THR A 194 0.90 -9.82 1.61
C THR A 194 1.81 -9.90 2.85
N PRO A 195 3.03 -10.47 2.76
CA PRO A 195 3.94 -10.47 3.88
C PRO A 195 4.70 -9.15 3.97
N PHE A 196 4.55 -8.46 5.10
CA PHE A 196 5.42 -7.37 5.54
C PHE A 196 6.28 -7.82 6.71
N THR A 197 7.54 -7.39 6.73
CA THR A 197 8.43 -7.61 7.87
C THR A 197 9.07 -6.30 8.31
N GLY A 198 9.11 -6.07 9.62
CA GLY A 198 9.78 -4.92 10.21
C GLY A 198 9.64 -4.87 11.72
N VAL A 199 9.89 -3.71 12.31
CA VAL A 199 9.81 -3.49 13.75
C VAL A 199 8.37 -3.12 14.12
N ARG A 200 7.80 -3.74 15.16
CA ARG A 200 6.50 -3.27 15.69
C ARG A 200 6.63 -1.83 16.15
N LEU A 201 5.71 -0.96 15.76
CA LEU A 201 5.75 0.45 16.15
C LEU A 201 5.78 0.61 17.68
N SER A 202 5.07 -0.25 18.41
CA SER A 202 5.09 -0.28 19.87
C SER A 202 6.50 -0.41 20.46
N VAL A 203 7.39 -1.18 19.84
CA VAL A 203 8.78 -1.36 20.31
C VAL A 203 9.55 -0.05 20.27
N LEU A 204 9.37 0.74 19.21
CA LEU A 204 10.01 2.05 19.08
C LEU A 204 9.43 3.05 20.09
N LEU A 205 8.11 3.02 20.30
CA LEU A 205 7.43 3.88 21.27
C LEU A 205 7.87 3.55 22.71
N ASP A 206 8.01 2.26 23.05
CA ASP A 206 8.47 1.82 24.36
C ASP A 206 9.94 2.19 24.60
N ALA A 207 10.78 2.02 23.57
CA ALA A 207 12.18 2.44 23.60
C ALA A 207 12.32 3.97 23.79
N ALA A 208 11.41 4.76 23.22
CA ALA A 208 11.41 6.21 23.37
C ALA A 208 10.86 6.67 24.75
N GLY A 209 10.06 5.85 25.42
CA GLY A 209 9.39 6.23 26.68
C GLY A 209 8.31 7.28 26.43
N VAL A 210 7.16 6.87 25.89
CA VAL A 210 6.01 7.75 25.64
C VAL A 210 5.49 8.36 26.95
N ARG A 211 5.32 9.68 26.99
CA ARG A 211 4.85 10.40 28.17
C ARG A 211 3.36 10.15 28.45
N PRO A 212 2.91 10.21 29.71
CA PRO A 212 1.50 9.96 30.08
C PRO A 212 0.47 10.90 29.45
N THR A 213 0.88 12.08 28.99
CA THR A 213 0.00 13.06 28.32
C THR A 213 -0.21 12.77 26.83
N ALA A 214 0.58 11.88 26.23
CA ALA A 214 0.46 11.54 24.82
C ALA A 214 -0.86 10.83 24.50
N ARG A 215 -1.46 11.15 23.36
CA ARG A 215 -2.71 10.53 22.87
C ARG A 215 -2.62 10.06 21.43
N ALA A 216 -1.62 10.50 20.68
CA ALA A 216 -1.51 10.21 19.26
C ALA A 216 -0.05 10.17 18.79
N VAL A 217 0.12 9.76 17.54
CA VAL A 217 1.38 9.71 16.83
C VAL A 217 1.16 10.32 15.45
N ARG A 218 2.02 11.25 15.06
CA ARG A 218 2.09 11.83 13.74
C ARG A 218 3.31 11.28 13.00
N PHE A 219 3.13 10.97 11.73
CA PHE A 219 4.17 10.46 10.85
C PHE A 219 4.49 11.49 9.78
N THR A 220 5.77 11.56 9.41
CA THR A 220 6.25 12.37 8.30
C THR A 220 7.06 11.53 7.35
N CYS A 221 7.07 11.94 6.08
CA CYS A 221 7.77 11.27 5.02
C CYS A 221 8.87 12.15 4.43
N PHE A 222 9.94 11.55 3.89
CA PHE A 222 11.02 12.31 3.27
C PHE A 222 10.72 12.75 1.83
N ASP A 223 9.49 12.51 1.33
CA ASP A 223 8.96 13.19 0.16
C ASP A 223 8.63 14.67 0.43
N GLY A 224 8.58 15.07 1.71
CA GLY A 224 8.33 16.44 2.15
C GLY A 224 6.86 16.87 2.14
N ALA A 225 5.93 15.98 1.78
CA ALA A 225 4.53 16.32 1.60
C ALA A 225 3.58 15.38 2.35
N TYR A 226 3.85 14.07 2.36
CA TYR A 226 2.95 13.11 2.97
C TYR A 226 3.06 13.14 4.50
N THR A 227 1.90 13.18 5.14
CA THR A 227 1.75 13.12 6.58
C THR A 227 0.64 12.15 6.90
N GLU A 228 0.76 11.50 8.05
CA GLU A 228 -0.24 10.55 8.53
C GLU A 228 -0.32 10.65 10.06
N SER A 229 -1.40 10.15 10.66
CA SER A 229 -1.52 10.05 12.10
C SER A 229 -2.33 8.83 12.54
N LEU A 230 -2.06 8.40 13.76
CA LEU A 230 -2.80 7.35 14.46
C LEU A 230 -3.03 7.81 15.90
N THR A 231 -4.13 7.39 16.51
CA THR A 231 -4.23 7.41 17.98
C THR A 231 -3.10 6.57 18.59
N LEU A 232 -2.71 6.86 19.83
CA LEU A 232 -1.69 6.08 20.53
C LEU A 232 -2.14 4.63 20.71
N ALA A 233 -3.44 4.39 20.89
CA ALA A 233 -4.02 3.05 20.98
C ALA A 233 -3.85 2.28 19.66
N GLN A 234 -4.14 2.90 18.51
CA GLN A 234 -3.92 2.31 17.19
C GLN A 234 -2.42 2.05 16.94
N ALA A 235 -1.56 3.03 17.23
CA ALA A 235 -0.12 2.93 17.05
C ALA A 235 0.54 1.80 17.88
N ARG A 236 -0.08 1.42 19.02
CA ARG A 236 0.40 0.35 19.91
C ARG A 236 -0.11 -1.04 19.54
N ARG A 237 -0.95 -1.19 18.52
CA ARG A 237 -1.44 -2.51 18.10
C ARG A 237 -0.30 -3.38 17.59
N SER A 238 -0.46 -4.70 17.75
CA SER A 238 0.52 -5.69 17.31
C SER A 238 0.64 -5.82 15.79
N ASP A 239 -0.33 -5.30 15.05
CA ASP A 239 -0.44 -5.35 13.59
C ASP A 239 -0.05 -4.02 12.90
N VAL A 240 0.73 -3.20 13.61
CA VAL A 240 1.32 -1.95 13.09
C VAL A 240 2.84 -2.05 13.09
N LEU A 241 3.45 -1.89 11.92
CA LEU A 241 4.89 -2.03 11.70
C LEU A 241 5.51 -0.75 11.13
N VAL A 242 6.74 -0.50 11.54
CA VAL A 242 7.75 0.18 10.73
C VAL A 242 8.38 -0.90 9.85
N ALA A 243 7.90 -1.03 8.62
CA ALA A 243 8.23 -2.13 7.71
C ALA A 243 9.48 -1.84 6.87
N LEU A 244 10.37 -2.83 6.79
CA LEU A 244 11.64 -2.80 6.06
C LEU A 244 11.64 -3.75 4.86
N ARG A 245 10.72 -4.72 4.84
CA ARG A 245 10.61 -5.74 3.79
C ARG A 245 9.16 -5.96 3.37
N LEU A 246 8.99 -6.23 2.08
CA LEU A 246 7.74 -6.61 1.43
C LEU A 246 8.02 -7.86 0.60
N GLN A 247 7.16 -8.88 0.66
CA GLN A 247 7.35 -10.12 -0.11
C GLN A 247 8.73 -10.74 0.15
N ASP A 248 9.13 -10.74 1.42
CA ASP A 248 10.39 -11.29 1.92
C ASP A 248 11.65 -10.68 1.26
N LYS A 249 11.53 -9.54 0.58
CA LYS A 249 12.63 -8.76 -0.03
C LYS A 249 12.74 -7.38 0.63
N PRO A 250 13.92 -6.73 0.60
CA PRO A 250 14.03 -5.33 1.02
C PRO A 250 13.00 -4.45 0.31
N LEU A 251 12.44 -3.47 1.03
CA LEU A 251 11.38 -2.63 0.49
C LEU A 251 11.93 -1.75 -0.66
N GLY A 252 11.43 -1.99 -1.88
CA GLY A 252 11.77 -1.19 -3.06
C GLY A 252 11.31 0.26 -2.92
N HIS A 253 11.96 1.18 -3.64
CA HIS A 253 11.66 2.61 -3.55
C HIS A 253 10.20 2.91 -3.92
N ALA A 254 9.67 2.27 -4.97
CA ALA A 254 8.29 2.43 -5.42
C ALA A 254 7.25 2.01 -4.35
N HIS A 255 7.61 1.07 -3.48
CA HIS A 255 6.77 0.60 -2.38
C HIS A 255 6.95 1.41 -1.08
N GLY A 256 7.75 2.48 -1.11
CA GLY A 256 8.01 3.37 0.02
C GLY A 256 9.35 3.14 0.70
N GLY A 257 10.30 2.49 0.02
CA GLY A 257 11.58 2.10 0.60
C GLY A 257 12.51 3.28 0.90
N PRO A 258 13.46 3.13 1.84
CA PRO A 258 13.85 1.86 2.47
C PRO A 258 12.95 1.43 3.64
N VAL A 259 12.09 2.31 4.14
CA VAL A 259 11.22 2.06 5.30
C VAL A 259 9.87 2.73 5.09
N ARG A 260 8.80 2.01 5.42
CA ARG A 260 7.43 2.55 5.40
C ARG A 260 6.70 2.25 6.70
N LEU A 261 5.65 3.01 6.98
CA LEU A 261 4.61 2.59 7.92
C LEU A 261 3.71 1.55 7.26
N TYR A 262 3.30 0.54 8.03
CA TYR A 262 2.31 -0.45 7.65
C TYR A 262 1.29 -0.64 8.76
N VAL A 263 0.01 -0.40 8.44
CA VAL A 263 -1.12 -0.47 9.35
C VAL A 263 -2.12 -1.48 8.79
N ALA A 264 -1.98 -2.75 9.16
CA ALA A 264 -2.71 -3.84 8.52
C ALA A 264 -4.26 -3.74 8.56
N PRO A 265 -4.91 -3.29 9.64
CA PRO A 265 -6.37 -3.31 9.74
C PRO A 265 -7.06 -2.10 9.08
N MET A 266 -6.30 -1.16 8.50
CA MET A 266 -6.81 0.09 7.93
C MET A 266 -6.58 0.16 6.43
N TYR A 267 -7.33 1.03 5.75
CA TYR A 267 -7.10 1.32 4.34
C TYR A 267 -5.66 1.80 4.10
N PHE A 268 -5.10 1.37 2.98
CA PHE A 268 -3.65 1.43 2.76
C PHE A 268 -3.06 2.85 2.66
N TYR A 269 -3.89 3.90 2.57
CA TYR A 269 -3.41 5.27 2.70
C TYR A 269 -2.83 5.54 4.11
N LYS A 270 -3.34 4.89 5.16
CA LYS A 270 -2.76 4.98 6.51
C LYS A 270 -1.35 4.40 6.61
N SER A 271 -0.91 3.62 5.62
CA SER A 271 0.41 3.01 5.57
C SER A 271 1.38 3.94 4.82
N ALA A 272 1.85 5.00 5.48
CA ALA A 272 2.72 6.02 4.87
C ALA A 272 4.00 5.44 4.25
N LYS A 273 4.31 5.83 3.00
CA LYS A 273 5.56 5.48 2.30
C LYS A 273 6.70 6.43 2.68
N TRP A 274 7.97 5.99 2.54
CA TRP A 274 9.15 6.85 2.70
C TRP A 274 9.24 7.50 4.09
N LEU A 275 8.98 6.71 5.13
CA LEU A 275 8.84 7.17 6.50
C LEU A 275 10.14 7.82 6.99
N SER A 276 10.05 9.01 7.58
CA SER A 276 11.21 9.76 8.08
C SER A 276 11.07 10.24 9.52
N GLY A 277 9.83 10.36 10.03
CA GLY A 277 9.58 10.78 11.41
C GLY A 277 8.37 10.12 12.05
N ILE A 278 8.45 9.94 13.37
CA ILE A 278 7.41 9.46 14.27
C ILE A 278 7.38 10.42 15.46
N THR A 279 6.46 11.37 15.45
CA THR A 279 6.32 12.37 16.49
C THR A 279 5.14 12.04 17.37
N VAL A 280 5.38 11.82 18.66
CA VAL A 280 4.32 11.55 19.64
C VAL A 280 3.65 12.86 20.05
N THR A 281 2.33 12.93 19.98
CA THR A 281 1.52 14.14 20.20
C THR A 281 0.41 13.92 21.23
N ASP A 282 -0.16 15.01 21.72
CA ASP A 282 -1.27 15.05 22.69
C ASP A 282 -2.65 14.92 22.03
N GLU A 283 -2.73 15.06 20.71
CA GLU A 283 -3.96 14.92 19.92
C GLU A 283 -3.67 14.35 18.53
N VAL A 284 -4.69 13.72 17.94
CA VAL A 284 -4.65 13.28 16.53
C VAL A 284 -4.78 14.50 15.64
N ARG A 285 -3.81 14.69 14.74
CA ARG A 285 -3.88 15.71 13.69
C ARG A 285 -4.11 15.04 12.34
N PRO A 286 -5.16 15.41 11.59
CA PRO A 286 -5.40 14.89 10.24
C PRO A 286 -4.12 14.88 9.39
N GLY A 287 -3.90 13.77 8.69
CA GLY A 287 -2.83 13.62 7.72
C GLY A 287 -3.24 14.15 6.34
N TYR A 288 -2.45 13.79 5.34
CA TYR A 288 -2.63 14.30 3.98
C TYR A 288 -4.01 13.98 3.39
N TRP A 289 -4.49 12.74 3.54
CA TRP A 289 -5.78 12.33 2.95
C TRP A 289 -6.95 12.71 3.84
N GLU A 290 -6.77 12.72 5.15
CA GLU A 290 -7.80 13.12 6.11
C GLU A 290 -8.19 14.58 5.91
N GLU A 291 -7.21 15.46 5.66
CA GLU A 291 -7.46 16.85 5.27
C GLU A 291 -8.25 16.99 3.96
N ARG A 292 -8.33 15.93 3.16
CA ARG A 292 -9.04 15.86 1.88
C ARG A 292 -10.34 15.07 1.95
N GLY A 293 -10.84 14.82 3.17
CA GLY A 293 -12.15 14.22 3.40
C GLY A 293 -12.16 12.70 3.54
N TYR A 294 -11.00 12.06 3.63
CA TYR A 294 -10.93 10.64 4.03
C TYR A 294 -11.07 10.49 5.55
N ASP A 295 -11.58 9.35 6.00
CA ASP A 295 -11.76 9.09 7.43
C ASP A 295 -10.43 8.97 8.16
N VAL A 296 -10.36 9.52 9.38
CA VAL A 296 -9.15 9.48 10.23
C VAL A 296 -8.81 8.06 10.68
N ASP A 297 -9.82 7.29 11.08
CA ASP A 297 -9.66 5.95 11.63
C ASP A 297 -9.47 4.88 10.55
N ALA A 298 -10.08 5.09 9.39
CA ALA A 298 -9.83 4.32 8.16
C ALA A 298 -9.93 2.80 8.29
N TRP A 299 -10.73 2.27 9.22
CA TRP A 299 -10.89 0.82 9.40
C TRP A 299 -11.50 0.21 8.14
N VAL A 300 -10.88 -0.86 7.63
CA VAL A 300 -11.40 -1.56 6.45
C VAL A 300 -12.80 -2.09 6.75
N GLY A 301 -13.77 -1.73 5.89
CA GLY A 301 -15.17 -2.12 6.00
C GLY A 301 -16.03 -1.28 6.95
N ARG A 302 -15.47 -0.24 7.59
CA ARG A 302 -16.20 0.64 8.52
C ARG A 302 -15.85 2.12 8.34
N SER A 303 -15.26 2.48 7.20
CA SER A 303 -14.79 3.83 6.93
C SER A 303 -14.92 4.17 5.44
N ASN A 304 -14.91 5.46 5.12
CA ASN A 304 -14.98 6.03 3.78
C ASN A 304 -16.25 5.63 3.00
N GLY A 305 -17.34 5.31 3.71
CA GLY A 305 -18.59 4.83 3.10
C GLY A 305 -18.47 3.46 2.44
N ARG A 306 -17.45 2.66 2.81
CA ARG A 306 -17.17 1.34 2.23
C ARG A 306 -17.46 0.21 3.23
N ASP A 307 -17.84 -0.95 2.68
CA ASP A 307 -18.22 -2.17 3.39
C ASP A 307 -17.31 -3.37 3.03
N ASP A 308 -16.06 -3.11 2.62
CA ASP A 308 -15.10 -4.16 2.28
C ASP A 308 -14.88 -5.14 3.46
N THR A 309 -14.71 -6.42 3.17
CA THR A 309 -14.36 -7.42 4.20
C THR A 309 -13.10 -6.99 4.96
N PRO A 310 -13.05 -7.06 6.31
CA PRO A 310 -11.83 -6.77 7.07
C PRO A 310 -10.61 -7.54 6.53
N THR A 311 -9.41 -6.98 6.73
CA THR A 311 -8.18 -7.67 6.36
C THR A 311 -7.97 -8.93 7.21
N SER A 312 -7.39 -9.95 6.58
CA SER A 312 -7.20 -11.31 7.12
C SER A 312 -6.46 -11.37 8.44
#